data_AF-A0A7S0Z4F0-F1
#
_entry.id   AF-A0A7S0Z4F0-F1
#
_cell.length_a   1.000
_cell.length_b   1.000
_cell.length_c   1.000
_cell.angle_alpha   90.00
_cell.angle_beta   90.00
_cell.angle_gamma   90.00
#
_symmetry.space_group_name_H-M   'P 1'
#
loop_
_entity.id
_entity.type
_entity.pdbx_description
1 polymer ?
#
loop_
_entity_poly.entity_id
_entity_poly.type
_entity_poly.pdbx_seq_one_letter_code
_entity_poly.pdbx_strand_id
1 'polypeptide(L)'
;HSNEADAIDEGVGDEGVGQDVARGVAEVAEDDASHIECAVCLEVVMHAPRIADRRFGLLNNCDHAFCLSCIRNWREGGVQRGAEASATSNELARACPICRVSSHFITPATSWPRNEEEKLRVTEAYRERLSKIPCRHFDRGDGICPF
;
A
#
# COMPACT_ATOMS: atom_id res chain seq x y z
N HIS A 1 -25.42 -41.34 -70.18
CA HIS A 1 -25.55 -39.88 -70.14
C HIS A 1 -26.73 -39.58 -69.19
N SER A 2 -26.64 -39.93 -67.91
CA SER A 2 -25.85 -39.35 -66.81
C SER A 2 -26.55 -38.13 -66.17
N ASN A 3 -26.90 -38.29 -64.88
CA ASN A 3 -27.40 -37.35 -63.83
C ASN A 3 -28.93 -37.17 -63.77
N GLU A 4 -29.72 -37.66 -62.79
CA GLU A 4 -29.65 -37.70 -61.29
C GLU A 4 -29.65 -36.29 -60.66
N ALA A 5 -30.77 -35.83 -60.07
CA ALA A 5 -31.24 -35.96 -58.67
C ALA A 5 -30.95 -34.64 -57.91
N ASP A 6 -31.95 -33.89 -57.47
CA ASP A 6 -32.65 -33.96 -56.16
C ASP A 6 -31.86 -33.36 -54.98
N ALA A 7 -32.62 -32.82 -54.02
CA ALA A 7 -32.23 -32.42 -52.66
C ALA A 7 -31.61 -31.03 -52.39
N ILE A 8 -32.38 -30.30 -51.55
CA ILE A 8 -32.01 -29.44 -50.42
C ILE A 8 -30.54 -29.47 -49.95
N ASP A 9 -29.99 -28.29 -49.65
CA ASP A 9 -28.72 -28.12 -48.93
C ASP A 9 -28.99 -27.45 -47.58
N GLU A 10 -28.84 -28.23 -46.52
CA GLU A 10 -28.61 -27.72 -45.17
C GLU A 10 -27.10 -27.58 -44.93
N GLY A 11 -26.67 -26.41 -44.45
CA GLY A 11 -25.84 -26.38 -43.25
C GLY A 11 -24.40 -25.87 -43.36
N VAL A 12 -23.99 -25.41 -42.18
CA VAL A 12 -22.64 -25.29 -41.62
C VAL A 12 -21.94 -23.94 -41.81
N GLY A 13 -21.65 -23.33 -40.65
CA GLY A 13 -20.95 -22.07 -40.50
C GLY A 13 -19.43 -22.19 -40.49
N ASP A 14 -18.78 -21.05 -40.30
CA ASP A 14 -17.38 -20.90 -39.88
C ASP A 14 -17.20 -19.43 -39.43
N GLU A 15 -17.10 -19.17 -38.12
CA GLU A 15 -15.87 -18.99 -37.34
C GLU A 15 -15.13 -17.65 -37.54
N GLY A 16 -15.02 -16.92 -36.43
CA GLY A 16 -13.90 -16.03 -36.10
C GLY A 16 -13.99 -14.58 -36.58
N VAL A 17 -13.39 -13.59 -35.92
CA VAL A 17 -12.63 -13.48 -34.67
C VAL A 17 -12.44 -11.96 -34.42
N GLY A 18 -12.32 -11.54 -33.16
CA GLY A 18 -11.74 -10.24 -32.76
C GLY A 18 -12.74 -9.38 -31.99
N GLN A 19 -12.86 -9.53 -30.67
CA GLN A 19 -12.02 -8.92 -29.61
C GLN A 19 -11.97 -7.39 -29.81
N ASP A 20 -12.39 -6.58 -28.82
CA ASP A 20 -11.52 -5.94 -27.82
C ASP A 20 -12.46 -4.99 -27.02
N VAL A 21 -12.40 -4.73 -25.73
CA VAL A 21 -11.57 -5.15 -24.59
C VAL A 21 -12.42 -4.87 -23.35
N ALA A 22 -12.36 -5.81 -22.41
CA ALA A 22 -12.95 -5.73 -21.10
C ALA A 22 -12.68 -4.36 -20.43
N ARG A 23 -13.74 -3.58 -20.22
CA ARG A 23 -13.75 -2.59 -19.15
C ARG A 23 -14.00 -3.34 -17.84
N GLY A 24 -12.99 -4.10 -17.42
CA GLY A 24 -12.86 -4.62 -16.07
C GLY A 24 -12.63 -3.44 -15.14
N VAL A 25 -13.71 -2.80 -14.72
CA VAL A 25 -13.68 -1.98 -13.51
C VAL A 25 -13.64 -3.00 -12.39
N ALA A 26 -12.48 -3.06 -11.72
CA ALA A 26 -12.21 -3.87 -10.55
C ALA A 26 -13.45 -4.01 -9.67
N GLU A 27 -14.07 -5.17 -9.73
CA GLU A 27 -15.20 -5.52 -8.88
C GLU A 27 -14.66 -5.68 -7.45
N VAL A 28 -14.94 -4.64 -6.66
CA VAL A 28 -15.26 -4.63 -5.23
C VAL A 28 -14.32 -5.45 -4.33
N ALA A 29 -13.27 -4.76 -3.90
CA ALA A 29 -12.49 -5.06 -2.71
C ALA A 29 -12.84 -4.11 -1.55
N GLU A 30 -14.03 -3.53 -1.58
CA GLU A 30 -14.46 -2.49 -0.65
C GLU A 30 -15.25 -3.13 0.49
N ASP A 31 -14.60 -3.59 1.56
CA ASP A 31 -15.20 -3.48 2.92
C ASP A 31 -14.27 -3.79 4.11
N ASP A 32 -13.09 -4.41 3.95
CA ASP A 32 -12.33 -4.77 5.16
C ASP A 32 -11.66 -3.57 5.86
N ALA A 33 -11.33 -2.51 5.13
CA ALA A 33 -10.62 -1.35 5.68
C ALA A 33 -11.52 -0.42 6.51
N SER A 34 -12.84 -0.47 6.33
CA SER A 34 -13.82 0.41 7.01
C SER A 34 -13.96 0.11 8.49
N HIS A 35 -13.45 -1.03 8.95
CA HIS A 35 -13.51 -1.49 10.34
C HIS A 35 -12.14 -1.58 11.03
N ILE A 36 -11.05 -1.21 10.35
CA ILE A 36 -9.71 -1.34 10.92
C ILE A 36 -9.45 -0.22 11.93
N GLU A 37 -9.27 -0.62 13.18
CA GLU A 37 -8.95 0.24 14.31
C GLU A 37 -7.44 0.45 14.47
N CYS A 38 -7.05 1.67 14.82
CA CYS A 38 -5.69 1.95 15.19
C CYS A 38 -5.39 1.40 16.59
N ALA A 39 -4.34 0.59 16.72
CA ALA A 39 -3.91 0.04 18.00
C ALA A 39 -3.32 1.06 19.01
N VAL A 40 -3.27 2.35 18.67
CA VAL A 40 -2.78 3.44 19.55
C VAL A 40 -3.92 4.34 20.02
N CYS A 41 -4.72 4.91 19.11
CA CYS A 41 -5.84 5.77 19.48
C CYS A 41 -7.18 5.03 19.63
N LEU A 42 -7.24 3.76 19.22
CA LEU A 42 -8.44 2.92 19.25
C LEU A 42 -9.60 3.45 18.39
N GLU A 43 -9.32 4.34 17.45
CA GLU A 43 -10.30 4.82 16.48
C GLU A 43 -10.18 4.05 15.16
N VAL A 44 -11.32 3.86 14.48
CA VAL A 44 -11.35 3.37 13.11
C VAL A 44 -10.68 4.39 12.18
N VAL A 45 -9.60 3.98 11.51
CA VAL A 45 -8.75 4.91 10.72
C VAL A 45 -9.54 5.61 9.62
N MET A 46 -10.47 4.90 8.97
CA MET A 46 -11.31 5.44 7.90
C MET A 46 -12.40 6.40 8.40
N HIS A 47 -12.67 6.43 9.71
CA HIS A 47 -13.62 7.35 10.34
C HIS A 47 -12.95 8.62 10.89
N ALA A 48 -11.63 8.81 10.67
CA ALA A 48 -10.95 10.02 11.08
C ALA A 48 -11.70 11.28 10.57
N PRO A 49 -11.86 12.33 11.42
CA PRO A 49 -12.68 13.50 11.09
C PRO A 49 -12.25 14.21 9.81
N ARG A 50 -10.94 14.27 9.57
CA ARG A 50 -10.35 14.88 8.37
C ARG A 50 -10.01 13.80 7.37
N ILE A 51 -10.45 13.98 6.12
CA ILE A 51 -10.15 13.06 5.01
C ILE A 51 -8.63 12.87 4.83
N ALA A 52 -7.84 13.93 5.04
CA ALA A 52 -6.38 13.88 4.95
C ALA A 52 -5.72 12.93 5.98
N ASP A 53 -6.39 12.66 7.11
CA ASP A 53 -5.91 11.78 8.17
C ASP A 53 -6.38 10.32 8.01
N ARG A 54 -7.29 10.04 7.06
CA ARG A 54 -7.79 8.68 6.76
C ARG A 54 -6.75 7.87 5.99
N ARG A 55 -5.63 7.62 6.65
CA ARG A 55 -4.47 6.95 6.09
C ARG A 55 -3.87 6.01 7.11
N PHE A 56 -3.53 4.83 6.65
CA PHE A 56 -2.82 3.83 7.42
C PHE A 56 -1.32 4.10 7.40
N GLY A 57 -0.65 3.82 8.51
CA GLY A 57 0.81 3.76 8.59
C GLY A 57 1.26 2.32 8.70
N LEU A 58 1.67 1.73 7.57
CA LEU A 58 2.12 0.34 7.49
C LEU A 58 3.58 0.22 7.95
N LEU A 59 3.87 -0.79 8.75
CA LEU A 59 5.23 -1.17 9.14
C LEU A 59 5.71 -2.36 8.30
N ASN A 60 7.00 -2.42 7.97
CA ASN A 60 7.51 -3.39 7.00
C ASN A 60 7.53 -4.83 7.54
N ASN A 61 7.69 -5.01 8.86
CA ASN A 61 8.00 -6.31 9.45
C ASN A 61 6.89 -6.84 10.39
N CYS A 62 5.71 -6.23 10.40
CA CYS A 62 4.55 -6.74 11.14
C CYS A 62 3.24 -6.16 10.59
N ASP A 63 2.11 -6.79 10.89
CA ASP A 63 0.78 -6.43 10.38
C ASP A 63 -0.10 -5.73 11.41
N HIS A 64 0.51 -4.95 12.30
CA HIS A 64 -0.25 -4.15 13.26
C HIS A 64 -0.79 -2.87 12.61
N ALA A 65 -2.06 -2.59 12.84
CA ALA A 65 -2.76 -1.47 12.25
C ALA A 65 -2.58 -0.17 13.05
N PHE A 66 -2.14 0.88 12.36
CA PHE A 66 -2.00 2.22 12.94
C PHE A 66 -2.54 3.29 12.00
N CYS A 67 -3.15 4.31 12.59
CA CYS A 67 -3.37 5.58 11.92
C CYS A 67 -2.01 6.23 11.62
N LEU A 68 -1.88 6.89 10.46
CA LEU A 68 -0.60 7.45 10.02
C LEU A 68 -0.03 8.50 11.00
N SER A 69 -0.89 9.33 11.60
CA SER A 69 -0.48 10.33 12.59
C SER A 69 0.03 9.67 13.88
N CYS A 70 -0.66 8.63 14.36
CA CYS A 70 -0.32 7.89 15.57
C CYS A 70 1.10 7.32 15.49
N ILE A 71 1.42 6.61 14.40
CA ILE A 71 2.72 5.94 14.28
C ILE A 71 3.87 6.92 13.98
N ARG A 72 3.57 8.09 13.39
CA ARG A 72 4.54 9.19 13.25
C ARG A 72 4.86 9.81 14.61
N ASN A 73 3.83 10.17 15.37
CA ASN A 73 3.99 10.73 16.71
C ASN A 73 4.72 9.77 17.65
N TRP A 74 4.47 8.46 17.54
CA TRP A 74 5.23 7.45 18.28
C TRP A 74 6.74 7.56 18.03
N ARG A 75 7.15 7.62 16.76
CA ARG A 75 8.57 7.76 16.39
C ARG A 75 9.14 9.09 16.83
N GLU A 76 8.40 10.18 16.63
CA GLU A 76 8.84 11.52 16.99
C GLU A 76 8.99 11.69 18.51
N GLY A 77 8.03 11.18 19.30
CA GLY A 77 8.07 11.24 20.76
C GLY A 77 9.06 10.28 21.40
N GLY A 78 9.39 9.17 20.73
CA GLY A 78 10.36 8.19 21.23
C GLY A 78 11.82 8.55 20.95
N VAL A 79 12.10 9.38 19.93
CA VAL A 79 13.49 9.73 19.56
C VAL A 79 14.05 10.79 20.52
N GLN A 80 14.97 10.37 21.37
CA GLN A 80 15.72 11.26 22.26
C GLN A 80 16.82 11.98 21.46
N ARG A 81 17.04 13.28 21.72
CA ARG A 81 18.04 14.12 21.04
C ARG A 81 19.03 14.72 22.05
N GLY A 82 20.26 14.97 21.62
CA GLY A 82 21.28 15.60 22.46
C GLY A 82 21.96 14.60 23.41
N ALA A 83 22.37 15.07 24.59
CA ALA A 83 23.16 14.28 25.54
C ALA A 83 22.43 13.02 26.07
N GLU A 84 21.10 12.99 25.98
CA GLU A 84 20.25 11.88 26.45
C GLU A 84 19.92 10.87 25.33
N ALA A 85 20.43 11.11 24.11
CA ALA A 85 20.22 10.22 22.98
C ALA A 85 20.96 8.90 23.15
N SER A 86 20.23 7.84 23.52
CA SER A 86 20.74 6.47 23.51
C SER A 86 20.30 5.75 22.23
N ALA A 87 21.23 5.02 21.61
CA ALA A 87 20.93 4.17 20.45
C ALA A 87 19.77 3.21 20.76
N THR A 88 19.74 2.64 21.97
CA THR A 88 18.67 1.74 22.42
C THR A 88 17.31 2.43 22.49
N SER A 89 17.25 3.66 22.99
CA SER A 89 15.98 4.43 23.04
C SER A 89 15.46 4.74 21.63
N ASN A 90 16.36 5.06 20.71
CA ASN A 90 16.04 5.35 19.31
C ASN A 90 15.67 4.09 18.50
N GLU A 91 16.18 2.92 18.88
CA GLU A 91 15.78 1.62 18.35
C GLU A 91 14.33 1.31 18.75
N LEU A 92 14.00 1.48 20.04
CA LEU A 92 12.66 1.27 20.57
C LEU A 92 11.63 2.21 19.96
N ALA A 93 12.01 3.47 19.70
CA ALA A 93 11.17 4.42 18.99
C ALA A 93 10.85 3.99 17.54
N ARG A 94 11.76 3.23 16.91
CA ARG A 94 11.60 2.67 15.55
C ARG A 94 10.97 1.28 15.55
N ALA A 95 10.57 0.76 16.71
CA ALA A 95 9.88 -0.51 16.82
C ALA A 95 8.36 -0.35 16.75
N CYS A 96 7.67 -1.42 16.37
CA CYS A 96 6.21 -1.51 16.47
C CYS A 96 5.75 -1.30 17.93
N PRO A 97 4.77 -0.41 18.20
CA PRO A 97 4.22 -0.22 19.54
C PRO A 97 3.68 -1.50 20.20
N ILE A 98 3.25 -2.47 19.38
CA ILE A 98 2.58 -3.69 19.83
C ILE A 98 3.55 -4.86 19.99
N CYS A 99 4.21 -5.28 18.90
CA CYS A 99 5.08 -6.45 18.92
C CYS A 99 6.58 -6.15 19.08
N ARG A 100 6.97 -4.87 19.15
CA ARG A 100 8.37 -4.41 19.27
C ARG A 100 9.31 -4.87 18.15
N VAL A 101 8.78 -5.45 17.06
CA VAL A 101 9.57 -5.72 15.85
C VAL A 101 10.07 -4.40 15.27
N SER A 102 11.36 -4.35 14.94
CA SER A 102 11.98 -3.16 14.35
C SER A 102 11.40 -2.89 12.96
N SER A 103 11.11 -1.61 12.68
CA SER A 103 10.72 -1.16 11.35
C SER A 103 11.35 0.20 11.13
N HIS A 104 12.32 0.33 10.24
CA HIS A 104 12.98 1.63 10.03
C HIS A 104 12.14 2.61 9.22
N PHE A 105 11.03 2.14 8.65
CA PHE A 105 10.23 2.89 7.70
C PHE A 105 8.74 2.74 8.00
N ILE A 106 7.96 3.75 7.61
CA ILE A 106 6.50 3.73 7.61
C ILE A 106 6.06 3.97 6.17
N THR A 107 5.26 3.05 5.64
CA THR A 107 4.60 3.21 4.34
C THR A 107 3.20 3.77 4.55
N PRO A 108 2.91 5.00 4.11
CA PRO A 108 1.56 5.53 4.15
C PRO A 108 0.67 4.87 3.09
N ALA A 109 -0.53 4.44 3.47
CA ALA A 109 -1.50 3.84 2.55
C ALA A 109 -2.91 4.43 2.77
N THR A 110 -3.72 4.47 1.71
CA THR A 110 -5.14 4.89 1.75
C THR A 110 -6.09 3.71 1.91
N SER A 111 -5.61 2.50 1.73
CA SER A 111 -6.31 1.24 1.97
C SER A 111 -5.48 0.35 2.88
N TRP A 112 -6.15 -0.58 3.56
CA TRP A 112 -5.49 -1.62 4.33
C TRP A 112 -5.18 -2.82 3.42
N PRO A 113 -3.94 -3.36 3.40
CA PRO A 113 -3.60 -4.52 2.58
C PRO A 113 -4.28 -5.78 3.13
N ARG A 114 -4.85 -6.60 2.25
CA ARG A 114 -5.55 -7.85 2.61
C ARG A 114 -4.61 -9.03 2.82
N ASN A 115 -3.43 -8.97 2.22
CA ASN A 115 -2.41 -10.00 2.32
C ASN A 115 -1.00 -9.39 2.24
N GLU A 116 0.01 -10.23 2.50
CA GLU A 116 1.42 -9.82 2.48
C GLU A 116 1.86 -9.34 1.09
N GLU A 117 1.38 -9.96 0.01
CA GLU A 117 1.71 -9.56 -1.36
C GLU A 117 1.23 -8.13 -1.68
N GLU A 118 0.00 -7.80 -1.32
CA GLU A 118 -0.56 -6.45 -1.48
C GLU A 118 0.24 -5.43 -0.65
N LYS A 119 0.61 -5.79 0.58
CA LYS A 119 1.44 -4.96 1.45
C LYS A 119 2.82 -4.70 0.85
N LEU A 120 3.45 -5.72 0.27
CA LEU A 120 4.73 -5.62 -0.43
C LEU A 120 4.60 -4.68 -1.62
N ARG A 121 3.58 -4.86 -2.46
CA ARG A 121 3.32 -3.98 -3.62
C ARG A 121 3.15 -2.51 -3.22
N VAL A 122 2.37 -2.23 -2.17
CA VAL A 122 2.18 -0.85 -1.67
C VAL A 122 3.50 -0.26 -1.14
N THR A 123 4.29 -1.08 -0.44
CA THR A 123 5.58 -0.66 0.11
C THR A 123 6.61 -0.38 -0.98
N GLU A 124 6.71 -1.25 -1.99
CA GLU A 124 7.61 -1.08 -3.13
C GLU A 124 7.25 0.13 -3.96
N ALA A 125 5.96 0.30 -4.31
CA ALA A 125 5.49 1.47 -5.05
C ALA A 125 5.81 2.78 -4.32
N TYR A 126 5.68 2.79 -2.99
CA TYR A 126 6.05 3.96 -2.19
C TYR A 126 7.56 4.22 -2.18
N ARG A 127 8.40 3.18 -2.07
CA ARG A 127 9.86 3.29 -2.16
C ARG A 127 10.32 3.80 -3.53
N GLU A 128 9.72 3.29 -4.61
CA GLU A 128 10.01 3.72 -5.98
C GLU A 128 9.59 5.18 -6.21
N ARG A 129 8.47 5.62 -5.61
CA ARG A 129 8.08 7.03 -5.63
C ARG A 129 9.11 7.89 -4.91
N LEU A 130 9.58 7.47 -3.73
CA LEU A 130 10.56 8.22 -2.96
C LEU A 130 11.92 8.31 -3.66
N SER A 131 12.37 7.27 -4.38
CA SER A 131 13.64 7.31 -5.11
C SER A 131 13.67 8.34 -6.24
N LYS A 132 12.49 8.72 -6.76
CA LYS A 132 12.32 9.77 -7.79
C LYS A 132 12.25 11.18 -7.19
N ILE A 133 12.06 11.31 -5.88
CA ILE A 133 11.97 12.62 -5.21
C ILE A 133 13.38 13.05 -4.79
N PRO A 134 13.92 14.16 -5.32
CA PRO A 134 15.25 14.60 -4.93
C PRO A 134 15.29 14.97 -3.44
N CYS A 135 16.36 14.56 -2.76
CA CYS A 135 16.54 14.90 -1.34
C CYS A 135 16.70 16.42 -1.20
N ARG A 136 15.79 17.05 -0.45
CA ARG A 136 15.81 18.49 -0.17
C ARG A 136 17.09 18.95 0.53
N HIS A 137 17.76 18.07 1.30
CA HIS A 137 19.01 18.39 1.99
C HIS A 137 20.25 18.20 1.10
N PHE A 138 20.16 17.34 0.09
CA PHE A 138 21.26 17.07 -0.83
C PHE A 138 21.37 18.13 -1.94
N ASP A 139 20.37 19.03 -2.06
CA ASP A 139 20.30 20.13 -3.05
C ASP A 139 20.89 19.78 -4.42
N ARG A 140 20.41 18.69 -5.03
CA ARG A 140 20.87 18.19 -6.34
C ARG A 140 22.39 17.94 -6.46
N GLY A 141 23.09 17.70 -5.35
CA GLY A 141 24.53 17.41 -5.31
C GLY A 141 25.36 18.45 -4.57
N ASP A 142 24.78 19.61 -4.24
CA ASP A 142 25.49 20.72 -3.59
C ASP A 142 25.40 20.70 -2.05
N GLY A 143 24.61 19.79 -1.47
CA GLY A 143 24.42 19.64 -0.03
C GLY A 143 24.80 18.26 0.53
N ILE A 144 24.93 18.17 1.86
CA ILE A 144 25.14 16.90 2.58
C ILE A 144 23.84 16.53 3.30
N CYS A 145 23.32 15.32 3.04
CA CYS A 145 22.16 14.80 3.75
C CYS A 145 22.58 14.38 5.18
N PRO A 146 21.97 14.94 6.25
CA PRO A 146 22.32 14.63 7.64
C PRO A 146 21.63 13.36 8.18
N PHE A 147 20.92 12.63 7.32
CA PHE A 147 20.18 11.40 7.64
C PHE A 147 20.69 10.24 6.80
#